data_AF-A0A4Q7CKC9-F1
#
_entry.id   AF-A0A4Q7CKC9-F1
#
_cell.length_a   1.000
_cell.length_b   1.000
_cell.length_c   1.000
_cell.angle_alpha   90.00
_cell.angle_beta   90.00
_cell.angle_gamma   90.00
#
_symmetry.space_group_name_H-M   'P 1'
#
loop_
_entity.id
_entity.type
_entity.pdbx_description
1 polymer ?
#
loop_
_entity_poly.entity_id
_entity_poly.type
_entity_poly.pdbx_seq_one_letter_code
_entity_poly.pdbx_strand_id
1 'polypeptide(L)'
;AESCAVGASTVARMIDKAASQIAQKPFSALPEHLMMDEFKSVKHVSHNMSFIYADAVSHRIVDIVPDRRLAALKTHFYRYSLAERQRVKTVSIDMYEPYMSLINEVFPNAKIIIDRFHIVQSLNRALNMTRVSVMNTFRNNDRPLYNKYKRYWKLLLKPYEQLEMFEYNKVPLFKQWKTTKGIVDFLLDFDDKLLNTHHYVHQLRYALKENDEQLY
;
A
#
# COMPACT_ATOMS: atom_id res chain seq x y z
N ALA A 1 15.10 -0.82 28.92
CA ALA A 1 15.40 -1.84 29.95
C ALA A 1 16.81 -1.66 30.48
N GLU A 2 17.83 -1.71 29.62
CA GLU A 2 19.24 -1.43 29.99
C GLU A 2 19.45 -0.01 30.51
N SER A 3 18.86 1.00 29.86
CA SER A 3 18.99 2.41 30.26
C SER A 3 18.41 2.74 31.65
N CYS A 4 17.55 1.87 32.20
CA CYS A 4 16.85 2.10 33.47
C CYS A 4 17.09 0.96 34.48
N ALA A 5 18.03 0.04 34.21
CA ALA A 5 18.36 -1.10 35.06
C ALA A 5 17.16 -1.94 35.54
N VAL A 6 16.12 -2.10 34.71
CA VAL A 6 14.90 -2.85 35.04
C VAL A 6 14.73 -4.08 34.15
N GLY A 7 14.33 -5.20 34.76
CA GLY A 7 14.07 -6.45 34.05
C GLY A 7 12.89 -6.36 33.08
N ALA A 8 12.94 -7.13 32.00
CA ALA A 8 11.92 -7.12 30.94
C ALA A 8 10.50 -7.38 31.46
N SER A 9 10.34 -8.25 32.47
CA SER A 9 9.06 -8.51 33.14
C SER A 9 8.50 -7.30 33.88
N THR A 10 9.37 -6.47 34.45
CA THR A 10 8.98 -5.24 35.14
C THR A 10 8.54 -4.18 34.13
N VAL A 11 9.25 -4.08 33.00
CA VAL A 11 8.85 -3.20 31.89
C VAL A 11 7.47 -3.61 31.35
N ALA A 12 7.25 -4.91 31.07
CA ALA A 12 5.96 -5.41 30.61
C ALA A 12 4.81 -5.07 31.59
N ARG A 13 5.02 -5.35 32.89
CA ARG A 13 4.03 -5.03 33.93
C ARG A 13 3.74 -3.53 34.03
N MET A 14 4.76 -2.67 33.86
CA MET A 14 4.57 -1.22 33.83
C MET A 14 3.78 -0.77 32.60
N ILE A 15 4.04 -1.38 31.44
CA ILE A 15 3.27 -1.15 30.21
C ILE A 15 1.82 -1.58 30.42
N ASP A 16 1.56 -2.78 30.96
CA ASP A 16 0.20 -3.27 31.22
C ASP A 16 -0.55 -2.39 32.24
N LYS A 17 0.15 -1.91 33.28
CA LYS A 17 -0.40 -0.99 34.26
C LYS A 17 -0.72 0.38 33.65
N ALA A 18 0.15 0.89 32.78
CA ALA A 18 -0.11 2.13 32.05
C ALA A 18 -1.27 1.94 31.05
N ALA A 19 -1.30 0.85 30.31
CA ALA A 19 -2.34 0.52 29.34
C ALA A 19 -3.72 0.38 29.99
N SER A 20 -3.81 -0.27 31.16
CA SER A 20 -5.06 -0.38 31.94
C SER A 20 -5.52 0.96 32.52
N GLN A 21 -4.61 1.90 32.78
CA GLN A 21 -4.94 3.28 33.16
C GLN A 21 -5.37 4.15 31.96
N ILE A 22 -4.95 3.78 30.75
CA ILE A 22 -5.39 4.36 29.47
C ILE A 22 -6.64 3.61 28.96
N ALA A 23 -7.41 2.96 29.84
CA ALA A 23 -8.71 2.38 29.47
C ALA A 23 -9.49 3.40 28.64
N GLN A 24 -9.69 3.07 27.36
CA GLN A 24 -10.25 4.00 26.39
C GLN A 24 -11.56 4.56 26.93
N LYS A 25 -11.64 5.90 26.98
CA LYS A 25 -12.90 6.61 27.29
C LYS A 25 -14.02 6.02 26.42
N PRO A 26 -15.27 5.99 26.90
CA PRO A 26 -16.37 5.47 26.11
C PRO A 26 -16.34 6.12 24.72
N PHE A 27 -16.36 5.25 23.70
CA PHE A 27 -16.46 5.54 22.27
C PHE A 27 -17.66 6.45 21.99
N SER A 28 -17.54 7.74 22.29
CA SER A 28 -18.66 8.67 22.26
C SER A 28 -18.70 9.45 20.96
N ALA A 29 -17.56 9.61 20.28
CA ALA A 29 -17.48 10.38 19.06
C ALA A 29 -16.61 9.71 18.00
N LEU A 30 -17.14 9.61 16.78
CA LEU A 30 -16.35 9.30 15.59
C LEU A 30 -15.76 10.60 14.99
N PRO A 31 -14.51 10.58 14.52
CA PRO A 31 -13.97 11.65 13.69
C PRO A 31 -14.78 11.87 12.41
N GLU A 32 -14.82 13.10 11.92
CA GLU A 32 -15.48 13.41 10.64
C GLU A 32 -14.73 12.81 9.44
N HIS A 33 -13.40 12.64 9.56
CA HIS A 33 -12.57 12.09 8.51
C HIS A 33 -11.83 10.88 9.04
N LEU A 34 -12.10 9.71 8.46
CA LEU A 34 -11.50 8.45 8.88
C LEU A 34 -10.52 7.94 7.82
N MET A 35 -9.46 7.31 8.28
CA MET A 35 -8.62 6.41 7.48
C MET A 35 -8.74 5.00 8.04
N MET A 36 -8.81 4.00 7.17
CA MET A 36 -9.04 2.60 7.53
C MET A 36 -8.07 1.72 6.76
N ASP A 37 -7.44 0.78 7.45
CA ASP A 37 -6.48 -0.16 6.87
C ASP A 37 -6.44 -1.48 7.66
N GLU A 38 -5.62 -2.43 7.20
CA GLU A 38 -5.37 -3.70 7.85
C GLU A 38 -3.87 -3.92 8.08
N PHE A 39 -3.54 -4.58 9.19
CA PHE A 39 -2.16 -4.98 9.46
C PHE A 39 -2.08 -6.38 10.05
N LYS A 40 -0.92 -7.02 9.85
CA LYS A 40 -0.65 -8.34 10.39
C LYS A 40 -0.45 -8.24 11.91
N SER A 41 -1.34 -8.87 12.66
CA SER A 41 -1.31 -8.87 14.11
C SER A 41 -0.39 -9.96 14.66
N VAL A 42 -0.07 -9.88 15.95
CA VAL A 42 0.77 -10.88 16.64
C VAL A 42 0.06 -12.24 16.72
N LYS A 43 0.86 -13.31 16.90
CA LYS A 43 0.44 -14.74 16.82
C LYS A 43 -0.75 -15.15 17.70
N HIS A 44 -1.20 -14.31 18.64
CA HIS A 44 -2.30 -14.58 19.55
C HIS A 44 -3.68 -14.09 19.08
N VAL A 45 -3.77 -13.49 17.88
CA VAL A 45 -5.06 -13.14 17.26
C VAL A 45 -5.48 -14.24 16.29
N SER A 46 -6.72 -14.74 16.45
CA SER A 46 -7.26 -15.94 15.77
C SER A 46 -7.18 -15.93 14.23
N HIS A 47 -6.99 -14.78 13.60
CA HIS A 47 -7.04 -14.62 12.14
C HIS A 47 -5.84 -13.87 11.52
N ASN A 48 -4.72 -13.71 12.25
CA ASN A 48 -3.46 -13.07 11.81
C ASN A 48 -3.52 -11.61 11.29
N MET A 49 -4.69 -11.06 11.00
CA MET A 49 -4.88 -9.69 10.49
C MET A 49 -5.88 -8.95 11.38
N SER A 50 -5.55 -7.72 11.75
CA SER A 50 -6.42 -6.81 12.49
C SER A 50 -6.73 -5.59 11.64
N PHE A 51 -7.92 -5.05 11.84
CA PHE A 51 -8.37 -3.82 11.21
C PHE A 51 -8.01 -2.63 12.11
N ILE A 52 -7.57 -1.53 11.51
CA ILE A 52 -7.21 -0.30 12.23
C ILE A 52 -7.92 0.87 11.56
N TYR A 53 -8.36 1.82 12.39
CA TYR A 53 -8.85 3.08 11.88
C TYR A 53 -8.40 4.25 12.76
N ALA A 54 -8.16 5.36 12.11
CA ALA A 54 -7.63 6.57 12.72
C ALA A 54 -8.37 7.81 12.19
N ASP A 55 -8.26 8.90 12.94
CA ASP A 55 -8.64 10.21 12.45
C ASP A 55 -7.69 10.64 11.33
N ALA A 56 -8.24 10.95 10.15
CA ALA A 56 -7.48 11.33 8.99
C ALA A 56 -6.77 12.69 9.14
N VAL A 57 -7.22 13.54 10.07
CA VAL A 57 -6.64 14.86 10.31
C VAL A 57 -5.56 14.80 11.39
N SER A 58 -5.86 14.22 12.56
CA SER A 58 -4.89 14.18 13.67
C SER A 58 -3.93 13.00 13.63
N HIS A 59 -4.16 12.03 12.72
CA HIS A 59 -3.43 10.76 12.64
C HIS A 59 -3.47 9.93 13.92
N ARG A 60 -4.41 10.22 14.83
CA ARG A 60 -4.59 9.47 16.06
C ARG A 60 -5.42 8.22 15.79
N ILE A 61 -4.89 7.08 16.20
CA ILE A 61 -5.59 5.81 16.17
C ILE A 61 -6.86 5.96 17.03
N VAL A 62 -8.01 5.64 16.43
CA VAL A 62 -9.28 5.60 17.14
C VAL A 62 -9.41 4.25 17.82
N ASP A 63 -9.27 3.16 17.06
CA ASP A 63 -9.28 1.81 17.61
C ASP A 63 -8.64 0.78 16.67
N ILE A 64 -8.37 -0.40 17.23
CA ILE A 64 -7.88 -1.59 16.53
C ILE A 64 -8.87 -2.72 16.77
N VAL A 65 -9.48 -3.22 15.69
CA VAL A 65 -10.41 -4.35 15.74
C VAL A 65 -9.64 -5.63 15.41
N PRO A 66 -9.59 -6.63 16.31
CA PRO A 66 -8.82 -7.85 16.08
C PRO A 66 -9.25 -8.67 14.87
N ASP A 67 -10.48 -8.48 14.39
CA ASP A 67 -11.07 -9.20 13.27
C ASP A 67 -11.48 -8.23 12.16
N ARG A 68 -10.95 -8.47 10.96
CA ARG A 68 -11.21 -7.66 9.75
C ARG A 68 -12.44 -8.09 8.96
N ARG A 69 -13.10 -9.20 9.33
CA ARG A 69 -14.27 -9.70 8.57
C ARG A 69 -15.43 -8.72 8.70
N LEU A 70 -16.16 -8.53 7.61
CA LEU A 70 -17.27 -7.57 7.53
C LEU A 70 -18.26 -7.67 8.70
N ALA A 71 -18.66 -8.89 9.09
CA ALA A 71 -19.60 -9.09 10.19
C ALA A 71 -19.09 -8.55 11.55
N ALA A 72 -17.79 -8.73 11.83
CA ALA A 72 -17.16 -8.21 13.03
C ALA A 72 -17.08 -6.68 12.99
N LEU A 73 -16.70 -6.12 11.84
CA LEU A 73 -16.61 -4.68 11.66
C LEU A 73 -17.99 -3.98 11.73
N LYS A 74 -19.03 -4.58 11.15
CA LYS A 74 -20.42 -4.09 11.31
C LYS A 74 -20.82 -4.06 12.77
N THR A 75 -20.64 -5.17 13.48
CA THR A 75 -20.93 -5.28 14.91
C THR A 75 -20.16 -4.22 15.70
N HIS A 76 -18.89 -4.02 15.37
CA HIS A 76 -18.03 -3.01 15.98
C HIS A 76 -18.56 -1.60 15.80
N PHE A 77 -18.88 -1.20 14.56
CA PHE A 77 -19.30 0.16 14.26
C PHE A 77 -20.76 0.45 14.64
N TYR A 78 -21.63 -0.55 14.74
CA TYR A 78 -23.00 -0.36 15.23
C TYR A 78 -23.08 -0.05 16.73
N ARG A 79 -21.97 -0.10 17.45
CA ARG A 79 -21.87 0.43 18.82
C ARG A 79 -21.95 1.96 18.86
N TYR A 80 -21.61 2.63 17.75
CA TYR A 80 -21.81 4.07 17.59
C TYR A 80 -23.24 4.37 17.16
N SER A 81 -23.82 5.42 17.74
CA SER A 81 -25.17 5.86 17.39
C SER A 81 -25.26 6.21 15.90
N LEU A 82 -26.49 6.17 15.34
CA LEU A 82 -26.68 6.57 13.94
C LEU A 82 -26.25 8.02 13.70
N ALA A 83 -26.54 8.92 14.66
CA ALA A 83 -26.11 10.32 14.59
C ALA A 83 -24.59 10.42 14.45
N GLU A 84 -23.84 9.67 15.25
CA GLU A 84 -22.38 9.62 15.18
C GLU A 84 -21.87 9.14 13.82
N ARG A 85 -22.45 8.06 13.32
CA ARG A 85 -22.06 7.50 12.02
C ARG A 85 -22.40 8.43 10.85
N GLN A 86 -23.46 9.21 10.96
CA GLN A 86 -23.86 10.21 9.97
C GLN A 86 -22.95 11.45 9.95
N ARG A 87 -22.16 11.71 11.02
CA ARG A 87 -21.20 12.82 11.06
C ARG A 87 -19.93 12.53 10.27
N VAL A 88 -19.62 11.27 9.98
CA VAL A 88 -18.47 10.90 9.16
C VAL A 88 -18.69 11.41 7.74
N LYS A 89 -17.80 12.29 7.29
CA LYS A 89 -17.82 12.97 5.98
C LYS A 89 -16.98 12.23 4.95
N THR A 90 -15.84 11.68 5.35
CA THR A 90 -14.96 10.96 4.42
C THR A 90 -14.34 9.74 5.07
N VAL A 91 -14.15 8.69 4.28
CA VAL A 91 -13.43 7.49 4.69
C VAL A 91 -12.40 7.13 3.62
N SER A 92 -11.12 7.13 4.00
CA SER A 92 -10.03 6.67 3.15
C SER A 92 -9.81 5.17 3.35
N ILE A 93 -9.89 4.38 2.28
CA ILE A 93 -9.75 2.91 2.28
C ILE A 93 -8.91 2.42 1.10
N ASP A 94 -8.48 1.17 1.17
CA ASP A 94 -8.01 0.38 0.03
C ASP A 94 -9.15 0.09 -0.98
N MET A 95 -8.82 -0.27 -2.21
CA MET A 95 -9.72 -0.61 -3.33
C MET A 95 -10.48 -1.94 -3.15
N TYR A 96 -10.65 -2.42 -1.92
CA TYR A 96 -11.33 -3.68 -1.66
C TYR A 96 -12.85 -3.47 -1.58
N GLU A 97 -13.59 -3.98 -2.57
CA GLU A 97 -15.05 -3.82 -2.73
C GLU A 97 -15.86 -4.13 -1.44
N PRO A 98 -15.55 -5.19 -0.66
CA PRO A 98 -16.24 -5.44 0.60
C PRO A 98 -16.17 -4.27 1.59
N TYR A 99 -15.07 -3.50 1.61
CA TYR A 99 -15.00 -2.28 2.43
C TYR A 99 -15.88 -1.18 1.91
N MET A 100 -15.95 -0.96 0.59
CA MET A 100 -16.86 0.04 0.01
C MET A 100 -18.31 -0.23 0.43
N SER A 101 -18.73 -1.51 0.37
CA SER A 101 -20.06 -1.94 0.83
C SER A 101 -20.27 -1.69 2.32
N LEU A 102 -19.26 -1.98 3.15
CA LEU A 102 -19.29 -1.70 4.59
C LEU A 102 -19.46 -0.20 4.87
N ILE A 103 -18.68 0.66 4.20
CA ILE A 103 -18.71 2.10 4.43
C ILE A 103 -20.07 2.68 4.05
N ASN A 104 -20.61 2.31 2.89
CA ASN A 104 -21.92 2.79 2.45
C ASN A 104 -23.04 2.41 3.43
N GLU A 105 -22.95 1.24 4.06
CA GLU A 105 -23.93 0.78 5.05
C GLU A 105 -23.74 1.46 6.42
N VAL A 106 -22.50 1.51 6.91
CA VAL A 106 -22.20 1.98 8.27
C VAL A 106 -22.22 3.51 8.34
N PHE A 107 -21.66 4.20 7.33
CA PHE A 107 -21.45 5.64 7.27
C PHE A 107 -22.16 6.24 6.04
N PRO A 108 -23.50 6.37 6.07
CA PRO A 108 -24.29 6.65 4.87
C PRO A 108 -24.01 8.01 4.21
N ASN A 109 -23.43 8.97 4.94
CA ASN A 109 -23.08 10.29 4.42
C ASN A 109 -21.61 10.42 3.99
N ALA A 110 -20.80 9.38 4.21
CA ALA A 110 -19.37 9.45 3.99
C ALA A 110 -19.02 9.27 2.51
N LYS A 111 -18.14 10.14 2.00
CA LYS A 111 -17.50 9.94 0.70
C LYS A 111 -16.30 9.00 0.85
N ILE A 112 -16.24 7.99 0.00
CA ILE A 112 -15.10 7.07 -0.07
C ILE A 112 -13.96 7.75 -0.82
N ILE A 113 -12.77 7.76 -0.21
CA ILE A 113 -11.52 8.17 -0.83
C ILE A 113 -10.66 6.93 -1.01
N ILE A 114 -10.19 6.69 -2.22
CA ILE A 114 -9.29 5.58 -2.50
C ILE A 114 -7.85 5.99 -2.18
N ASP A 115 -7.17 5.17 -1.39
CA ASP A 115 -5.76 5.40 -1.10
C ASP A 115 -4.88 5.22 -2.37
N ARG A 116 -4.23 6.31 -2.77
CA ARG A 116 -3.32 6.36 -3.93
C ARG A 116 -2.14 5.39 -3.79
N PHE A 117 -1.69 5.11 -2.57
CA PHE A 117 -0.59 4.17 -2.35
C PHE A 117 -0.95 2.78 -2.88
N HIS A 118 -2.16 2.32 -2.59
CA HIS A 118 -2.67 1.02 -3.02
C HIS A 118 -2.89 0.95 -4.54
N ILE A 119 -3.29 2.06 -5.18
CA ILE A 119 -3.35 2.18 -6.64
C ILE A 119 -1.95 2.00 -7.25
N VAL A 120 -0.97 2.78 -6.79
CA VAL A 120 0.41 2.70 -7.28
C VAL A 120 1.02 1.32 -7.02
N GLN A 121 0.73 0.71 -5.88
CA GLN A 121 1.16 -0.65 -5.56
C GLN A 121 0.57 -1.68 -6.53
N SER A 122 -0.71 -1.53 -6.88
CA SER A 122 -1.41 -2.40 -7.84
C SER A 122 -0.83 -2.26 -9.25
N LEU A 123 -0.56 -1.03 -9.70
CA LEU A 123 0.10 -0.76 -10.98
C LEU A 123 1.50 -1.39 -11.05
N ASN A 124 2.31 -1.23 -9.99
CA ASN A 124 3.63 -1.85 -9.90
C ASN A 124 3.56 -3.38 -9.90
N ARG A 125 2.54 -3.96 -9.27
CA ARG A 125 2.31 -5.41 -9.28
C ARG A 125 1.98 -5.90 -10.70
N ALA A 126 1.09 -5.20 -11.40
CA ALA A 126 0.72 -5.53 -12.78
C ALA A 126 1.94 -5.48 -13.72
N LEU A 127 2.73 -4.39 -13.67
CA LEU A 127 3.96 -4.25 -14.46
C LEU A 127 4.95 -5.37 -14.14
N ASN A 128 5.15 -5.69 -12.86
CA ASN A 128 6.02 -6.79 -12.46
C ASN A 128 5.52 -8.14 -12.97
N MET A 129 4.22 -8.41 -12.92
CA MET A 129 3.64 -9.67 -13.43
C MET A 129 3.89 -9.82 -14.93
N THR A 130 3.64 -8.77 -15.73
CA THR A 130 3.95 -8.78 -17.17
C THR A 130 5.44 -9.00 -17.40
N ARG A 131 6.31 -8.28 -16.69
CA ARG A 131 7.75 -8.46 -16.77
C ARG A 131 8.20 -9.88 -16.37
N VAL A 132 7.63 -10.49 -15.32
CA VAL A 132 7.93 -11.88 -14.93
C VAL A 132 7.56 -12.83 -16.07
N SER A 133 6.37 -12.65 -16.65
CA SER A 133 5.85 -13.47 -17.73
C SER A 133 6.80 -13.43 -18.94
N VAL A 134 7.14 -12.23 -19.40
CA VAL A 134 8.08 -12.00 -20.51
C VAL A 134 9.48 -12.51 -20.18
N MET A 135 10.03 -12.17 -19.02
CA MET A 135 11.35 -12.67 -18.61
C MET A 135 11.43 -14.21 -18.67
N ASN A 136 10.38 -14.92 -18.24
CA ASN A 136 10.41 -16.37 -18.19
C ASN A 136 10.41 -17.05 -19.57
N THR A 137 9.98 -16.38 -20.64
CA THR A 137 10.07 -16.92 -22.01
C THR A 137 11.54 -17.10 -22.43
N PHE A 138 12.43 -16.26 -21.93
CA PHE A 138 13.87 -16.30 -22.19
C PHE A 138 14.64 -17.27 -21.28
N ARG A 139 14.00 -17.88 -20.27
CA ARG A 139 14.69 -18.64 -19.21
C ARG A 139 15.61 -19.74 -19.75
N ASN A 140 15.14 -20.46 -20.78
CA ASN A 140 15.84 -21.58 -21.41
C ASN A 140 16.36 -21.23 -22.82
N ASN A 141 15.80 -20.21 -23.47
CA ASN A 141 16.10 -19.87 -24.86
C ASN A 141 17.17 -18.78 -24.99
N ASP A 142 17.22 -17.82 -24.06
CA ASP A 142 18.22 -16.75 -24.01
C ASP A 142 18.57 -16.42 -22.56
N ARG A 143 19.50 -17.20 -22.02
CA ARG A 143 19.96 -17.04 -20.63
C ARG A 143 20.59 -15.67 -20.37
N PRO A 144 21.43 -15.11 -21.27
CA PRO A 144 21.92 -13.74 -21.12
C PRO A 144 20.83 -12.68 -21.00
N LEU A 145 19.79 -12.72 -21.84
CA LEU A 145 18.67 -11.76 -21.78
C LEU A 145 17.83 -11.95 -20.51
N TYR A 146 17.51 -13.19 -20.15
CA TYR A 146 16.85 -13.52 -18.88
C TYR A 146 17.58 -12.87 -17.67
N ASN A 147 18.91 -12.96 -17.64
CA ASN A 147 19.71 -12.39 -16.55
C ASN A 147 19.66 -10.85 -16.54
N LYS A 148 19.59 -10.19 -17.69
CA LYS A 148 19.42 -8.72 -17.77
C LYS A 148 18.08 -8.30 -17.18
N TYR A 149 16.98 -8.95 -17.58
CA TYR A 149 15.66 -8.74 -17.00
C TYR A 149 15.65 -8.96 -15.49
N LYS A 150 16.24 -10.06 -15.01
CA LYS A 150 16.31 -10.39 -13.58
C LYS A 150 17.16 -9.40 -12.80
N ARG A 151 18.24 -8.86 -13.37
CA ARG A 151 19.14 -7.92 -12.69
C ARG A 151 18.55 -6.51 -12.61
N TYR A 152 17.98 -6.05 -13.72
CA TYR A 152 17.58 -4.65 -13.88
C TYR A 152 16.09 -4.40 -13.69
N TRP A 153 15.32 -5.38 -13.21
CA TRP A 153 13.86 -5.28 -13.02
C TRP A 153 13.42 -4.03 -12.24
N LYS A 154 14.20 -3.56 -11.26
CA LYS A 154 13.86 -2.36 -10.47
C LYS A 154 13.85 -1.08 -11.31
N LEU A 155 14.65 -1.02 -12.39
CA LEU A 155 14.68 0.15 -13.28
C LEU A 155 13.36 0.32 -14.02
N LEU A 156 12.68 -0.78 -14.38
CA LEU A 156 11.36 -0.74 -15.01
C LEU A 156 10.28 -0.15 -14.10
N LEU A 157 10.47 -0.20 -12.77
CA LEU A 157 9.53 0.35 -11.79
C LEU A 157 9.87 1.78 -11.37
N LYS A 158 11.08 2.26 -11.69
CA LYS A 158 11.49 3.63 -11.36
C LYS A 158 10.69 4.60 -12.24
N PRO A 159 10.17 5.72 -11.71
CA PRO A 159 9.54 6.75 -12.54
C PRO A 159 10.44 7.09 -13.72
N TYR A 160 9.86 7.13 -14.92
CA TYR A 160 10.62 7.24 -16.16
C TYR A 160 11.41 8.56 -16.22
N GLU A 161 10.88 9.62 -15.62
CA GLU A 161 11.47 10.96 -15.53
C GLU A 161 12.71 10.98 -14.61
N GLN A 162 12.86 9.99 -13.74
CA GLN A 162 14.01 9.87 -12.84
C GLN A 162 15.12 8.97 -13.40
N LEU A 163 14.96 8.43 -14.60
CA LEU A 163 15.99 7.63 -15.25
C LEU A 163 17.05 8.55 -15.86
N GLU A 164 18.30 8.33 -15.46
CA GLU A 164 19.45 9.03 -16.02
C GLU A 164 19.59 8.72 -17.52
N MET A 165 19.76 9.76 -18.33
CA MET A 165 19.73 9.75 -19.79
C MET A 165 21.08 10.12 -20.43
N PHE A 166 21.92 10.89 -19.75
CA PHE A 166 23.14 11.45 -20.33
C PHE A 166 24.40 10.78 -19.78
N GLU A 167 24.41 10.36 -18.52
CA GLU A 167 25.59 9.74 -17.92
C GLU A 167 25.70 8.24 -18.22
N TYR A 168 26.61 7.91 -19.13
CA TYR A 168 26.94 6.54 -19.47
C TYR A 168 27.86 5.93 -18.40
N ASN A 169 27.50 4.74 -17.94
CA ASN A 169 28.27 4.00 -16.95
C ASN A 169 28.58 2.59 -17.44
N LYS A 170 29.69 2.01 -16.98
CA LYS A 170 29.99 0.59 -17.18
C LYS A 170 29.03 -0.23 -16.33
N VAL A 171 28.07 -0.90 -16.97
CA VAL A 171 27.05 -1.70 -16.28
C VAL A 171 27.24 -3.20 -16.54
N PRO A 172 27.05 -4.06 -15.54
CA PRO A 172 27.18 -5.50 -15.73
C PRO A 172 26.20 -6.08 -16.75
N LEU A 173 26.55 -7.21 -17.38
CA LEU A 173 25.74 -7.90 -18.41
C LEU A 173 25.58 -7.15 -19.75
N PHE A 174 26.16 -5.95 -19.89
CA PHE A 174 26.27 -5.24 -21.15
C PHE A 174 27.74 -5.09 -21.54
N LYS A 175 28.05 -5.26 -22.83
CA LYS A 175 29.40 -5.03 -23.38
C LYS A 175 29.71 -3.53 -23.53
N GLN A 176 28.68 -2.75 -23.80
CA GLN A 176 28.74 -1.30 -23.98
C GLN A 176 28.32 -0.56 -22.71
N TRP A 177 28.79 0.67 -22.58
CA TRP A 177 28.34 1.56 -21.53
C TRP A 177 26.86 1.89 -21.77
N LYS A 178 26.10 2.04 -20.69
CA LYS A 178 24.66 2.35 -20.77
C LYS A 178 24.27 3.36 -19.71
N THR A 179 23.27 4.15 -20.03
CA THR A 179 22.50 4.97 -19.10
C THR A 179 21.39 4.12 -18.50
N THR A 180 20.79 4.54 -17.37
CA THR A 180 19.67 3.77 -16.80
C THR A 180 18.45 3.76 -17.71
N LYS A 181 18.19 4.86 -18.42
CA LYS A 181 17.15 4.95 -19.45
C LYS A 181 17.44 4.00 -20.62
N GLY A 182 18.68 3.98 -21.11
CA GLY A 182 19.09 3.08 -22.20
C GLY A 182 19.07 1.59 -21.83
N ILE A 183 19.09 1.22 -20.53
CA ILE A 183 18.82 -0.15 -20.08
C ILE A 183 17.32 -0.46 -20.15
N VAL A 184 16.48 0.48 -19.69
CA VAL A 184 15.02 0.32 -19.73
C VAL A 184 14.55 0.20 -21.18
N ASP A 185 14.96 1.12 -22.06
CA ASP A 185 14.58 1.09 -23.47
C ASP A 185 15.03 -0.23 -24.13
N PHE A 186 16.25 -0.70 -23.84
CA PHE A 186 16.73 -2.01 -24.31
C PHE A 186 15.84 -3.17 -23.84
N LEU A 187 15.36 -3.16 -22.59
CA LEU A 187 14.52 -4.25 -22.10
C LEU A 187 13.12 -4.22 -22.72
N LEU A 188 12.56 -3.04 -22.97
CA LEU A 188 11.22 -2.89 -23.54
C LEU A 188 11.15 -3.29 -25.02
N ASP A 189 12.27 -3.24 -25.74
CA ASP A 189 12.38 -3.54 -27.18
C ASP A 189 12.06 -5.00 -27.56
N PHE A 190 12.01 -5.92 -26.58
CA PHE A 190 11.83 -7.35 -26.83
C PHE A 190 10.38 -7.85 -26.72
N ASP A 191 9.45 -7.03 -26.25
CA ASP A 191 8.04 -7.44 -26.07
C ASP A 191 7.08 -6.24 -26.04
N ASP A 192 6.21 -6.16 -27.04
CA ASP A 192 5.23 -5.07 -27.19
C ASP A 192 4.26 -4.98 -26.01
N LYS A 193 3.89 -6.11 -25.41
CA LYS A 193 2.98 -6.13 -24.27
C LYS A 193 3.65 -5.49 -23.05
N LEU A 194 4.93 -5.76 -22.80
CA LEU A 194 5.69 -5.13 -21.73
C LEU A 194 5.92 -3.65 -22.00
N LEU A 195 6.24 -3.26 -23.23
CA LEU A 195 6.36 -1.87 -23.65
C LEU A 195 5.08 -1.09 -23.34
N ASN A 196 3.94 -1.59 -23.84
CA ASN A 196 2.63 -0.98 -23.61
C ASN A 196 2.26 -0.94 -22.12
N THR A 197 2.47 -2.04 -21.39
CA THR A 197 2.20 -2.08 -19.94
C THR A 197 3.04 -1.04 -19.19
N HIS A 198 4.32 -0.92 -19.53
CA HIS A 198 5.21 0.06 -18.94
C HIS A 198 4.72 1.49 -19.23
N HIS A 199 4.37 1.79 -20.48
CA HIS A 199 3.85 3.10 -20.87
C HIS A 199 2.59 3.49 -20.06
N TYR A 200 1.55 2.67 -20.08
CA TYR A 200 0.30 2.97 -19.37
C TYR A 200 0.49 3.06 -17.86
N VAL A 201 1.30 2.19 -17.25
CA VAL A 201 1.57 2.25 -15.81
C VAL A 201 2.25 3.55 -15.41
N HIS A 202 3.25 4.02 -16.17
CA HIS A 202 3.92 5.27 -15.85
C HIS A 202 3.05 6.50 -16.16
N GLN A 203 2.23 6.47 -17.22
CA GLN A 203 1.24 7.52 -17.50
C GLN A 203 0.23 7.66 -16.35
N LEU A 204 -0.36 6.55 -15.88
CA LEU A 204 -1.30 6.56 -14.76
C LEU A 204 -0.64 7.02 -13.46
N ARG A 205 0.61 6.60 -13.20
CA ARG A 205 1.36 7.07 -12.03
C ARG A 205 1.64 8.56 -12.09
N TYR A 206 1.95 9.09 -13.27
CA TYR A 206 2.17 10.52 -13.48
C TYR A 206 0.88 11.30 -13.24
N ALA A 207 -0.25 10.87 -13.82
CA ALA A 207 -1.55 11.48 -13.61
C ALA A 207 -1.97 11.50 -12.12
N LEU A 208 -1.75 10.39 -11.40
CA LEU A 208 -2.00 10.29 -9.96
C LEU A 208 -1.10 11.22 -9.13
N LYS A 209 0.14 11.45 -9.58
CA LYS A 209 1.11 12.32 -8.90
C LYS A 209 0.76 13.79 -9.07
N GLU A 210 0.36 14.19 -10.27
CA GLU A 210 0.06 15.59 -10.61
C GLU A 210 -1.40 15.98 -10.31
N ASN A 211 -2.25 15.04 -9.88
CA ASN A 211 -3.70 15.21 -9.77
C ASN A 211 -4.34 15.71 -11.07
N ASP A 212 -3.81 15.29 -12.22
CA ASP A 212 -4.29 15.72 -13.52
C ASP A 212 -5.52 14.89 -13.92
N GLU A 213 -6.71 15.49 -13.77
CA GLU A 213 -7.99 14.87 -14.10
C GLU A 213 -8.20 14.63 -15.62
N GLN A 214 -7.37 15.22 -16.50
CA GLN A 214 -7.53 15.12 -17.95
C GLN A 214 -6.89 13.86 -18.56
N LEU A 215 -6.13 13.10 -17.77
CA LEU A 215 -5.44 11.86 -18.18
C LEU A 215 -6.19 10.57 -17.80
N TYR A 216 -7.40 10.69 -17.24
CA TYR A 216 -8.28 9.58 -16.86
C TYR A 216 -9.31 9.23 -17.95
#